data_AF-A0A835CQ21-F1
#
_entry.id   AF-A0A835CQ21-F1
#
_cell.length_a   1.000
_cell.length_b   1.000
_cell.length_c   1.000
_cell.angle_alpha   90.00
_cell.angle_beta   90.00
_cell.angle_gamma   90.00
#
_symmetry.space_group_name_H-M   'P 1'
#
loop_
_entity.id
_entity.type
_entity.pdbx_description
1 polymer ?
#
loop_
_entity_poly.entity_id
_entity_poly.type
_entity_poly.pdbx_seq_one_letter_code
_entity_poly.pdbx_strand_id
1 'polypeptide(L)'
;MGYLKSLGTGFVWICTILAAITFIPGLPPQIETTPYNVKQPMALNKERNGRLNNPEILFDGEIHGPESFDIYDGVLYTGLHGGAVGKIVNNKIIEVVKFGNKCDGVYEEEKCGRPLGLKFDKNGKLFVVDAYYGIFKVDVKTKKYEKIIDLTKPIDGKIPVLANSIDIASNGDLYWTVSSSDFKLNDLVYSFLADPSGRLIRYNAATKKNQVLLENLGFANGVKLSDDESFVLVAETLSSKIIKYFIKGQKAGKSEILIDGLPGAPDNIHSDGQGNFFVTFPTLIDEDHPFISQTLAPHSNLRKMLLRLLGIIEAPFKLFEQVYPNIYTKRIVNYIGHYESVQGTSEPGATVIRFDGNGNILDILDNNDEKLSLISSAIIKDNYLYLGSPVNKFLARVSLAKALPDFKKVDKIVPTKKPVTTTPKPVTKTTPKPTTTTPKPTTTTTPKPVTTTTPKPTTTTTPKPTTTTTPKPATTTQKPTQKPAEKVTKPKPTVTPTIKPVVEKVDEQIKNTVKTPPKPVKNTKQPDIKPVKEETFETKNQQKKPIRDEM
;
A
#
# COMPACT_ATOMS: atom_id res chain seq x y z
N MET A 1 -14.16 45.24 -30.47
CA MET A 1 -12.71 44.94 -30.31
C MET A 1 -12.22 44.86 -28.85
N GLY A 2 -12.83 45.56 -27.88
CA GLY A 2 -12.36 45.54 -26.47
C GLY A 2 -12.45 44.19 -25.75
N TYR A 3 -13.52 43.42 -25.99
CA TYR A 3 -13.74 42.13 -25.34
C TYR A 3 -12.75 41.04 -25.80
N LEU A 4 -12.48 40.93 -27.10
CA LEU A 4 -11.46 40.00 -27.63
C LEU A 4 -10.04 40.36 -27.15
N LYS A 5 -9.72 41.66 -27.02
CA LYS A 5 -8.43 42.10 -26.50
C LYS A 5 -8.28 41.74 -25.01
N SER A 6 -9.34 41.91 -24.23
CA SER A 6 -9.38 41.52 -22.81
C SER A 6 -9.20 40.01 -22.62
N LEU A 7 -9.94 39.20 -23.40
CA LEU A 7 -9.80 37.75 -23.40
C LEU A 7 -8.40 37.29 -23.81
N GLY A 8 -7.83 37.89 -24.86
CA GLY A 8 -6.48 37.59 -25.31
C GLY A 8 -5.41 37.94 -24.27
N THR A 9 -5.53 39.10 -23.61
CA THR A 9 -4.63 39.48 -22.52
C THR A 9 -4.75 38.53 -21.33
N GLY A 10 -5.98 38.13 -20.95
CA GLY A 10 -6.22 37.15 -19.89
C GLY A 10 -5.57 35.79 -20.18
N PHE A 11 -5.73 35.29 -21.41
CA PHE A 11 -5.11 34.03 -21.83
C PHE A 11 -3.58 34.07 -21.74
N VAL A 12 -2.96 35.17 -22.21
CA VAL A 12 -1.50 35.35 -22.11
C VAL A 12 -1.05 35.31 -20.65
N TRP A 13 -1.73 36.04 -19.74
CA TRP A 13 -1.40 36.02 -18.31
C TRP A 13 -1.52 34.62 -17.70
N ILE A 14 -2.58 33.88 -18.01
CA ILE A 14 -2.77 32.50 -17.52
C ILE A 14 -1.62 31.62 -18.01
N CYS A 15 -1.29 31.65 -19.30
CA CYS A 15 -0.18 30.87 -19.85
C CYS A 15 1.16 31.25 -19.22
N THR A 16 1.42 32.55 -19.00
CA THR A 16 2.65 33.03 -18.34
C THR A 16 2.72 32.52 -16.90
N ILE A 17 1.62 32.57 -16.14
CA ILE A 17 1.56 32.06 -14.77
C ILE A 17 1.79 30.54 -14.74
N LEU A 18 1.13 29.78 -15.61
CA LEU A 18 1.32 28.32 -15.68
C LEU A 18 2.74 27.93 -16.08
N ALA A 19 3.34 28.66 -17.02
CA ALA A 19 4.75 28.47 -17.38
C ALA A 19 5.68 28.79 -16.20
N ALA A 20 5.43 29.88 -15.46
CA ALA A 20 6.18 30.23 -14.26
C ALA A 20 6.07 29.13 -13.20
N ILE A 21 4.86 28.63 -12.90
CA ILE A 21 4.64 27.50 -11.99
C ILE A 21 5.44 26.27 -12.43
N THR A 22 5.48 25.97 -13.73
CA THR A 22 6.17 24.79 -14.27
C THR A 22 7.68 24.88 -14.19
N PHE A 23 8.25 26.05 -14.52
CA PHE A 23 9.68 26.19 -14.78
C PHE A 23 10.47 26.95 -13.71
N ILE A 24 9.81 27.61 -12.75
CA ILE A 24 10.53 28.23 -11.62
C ILE A 24 11.25 27.14 -10.81
N PRO A 25 12.59 27.24 -10.63
CA PRO A 25 13.34 26.29 -9.82
C PRO A 25 12.99 26.45 -8.34
N GLY A 26 13.01 25.35 -7.59
CA GLY A 26 12.77 25.34 -6.15
C GLY A 26 11.29 25.38 -5.71
N LEU A 27 10.35 25.61 -6.61
CA LEU A 27 8.92 25.64 -6.29
C LEU A 27 8.43 24.24 -5.83
N PRO A 28 7.81 24.11 -4.64
CA PRO A 28 7.32 22.84 -4.13
C PRO A 28 6.00 22.40 -4.84
N PRO A 29 5.68 21.09 -4.82
CA PRO A 29 6.52 20.00 -4.35
C PRO A 29 7.64 19.69 -5.36
N GLN A 30 8.83 19.33 -4.86
CA GLN A 30 10.00 19.01 -5.67
C GLN A 30 10.04 17.51 -5.96
N ILE A 31 9.24 17.08 -6.93
CA ILE A 31 9.10 15.68 -7.32
C ILE A 31 9.61 15.48 -8.74
N GLU A 32 10.23 14.33 -8.99
CA GLU A 32 10.66 13.92 -10.31
C GLU A 32 9.45 13.59 -11.19
N THR A 33 9.50 14.07 -12.43
CA THR A 33 8.48 13.80 -13.44
C THR A 33 9.18 13.47 -14.75
N THR A 34 9.12 12.21 -15.16
CA THR A 34 9.74 11.66 -16.37
C THR A 34 8.66 11.00 -17.23
N PRO A 35 8.68 11.19 -18.56
CA PRO A 35 7.65 10.62 -19.41
C PRO A 35 7.72 9.09 -19.40
N TYR A 36 6.58 8.43 -19.20
CA TYR A 36 6.46 6.98 -19.31
C TYR A 36 5.14 6.61 -19.98
N ASN A 37 5.05 5.38 -20.49
CA ASN A 37 3.87 4.86 -21.16
C ASN A 37 3.21 3.78 -20.32
N VAL A 38 1.89 3.85 -20.25
CA VAL A 38 1.03 2.81 -19.68
C VAL A 38 0.29 2.13 -20.82
N LYS A 39 0.18 0.80 -20.75
CA LYS A 39 -0.58 0.03 -21.73
C LYS A 39 -2.06 0.32 -21.53
N GLN A 40 -2.80 0.48 -22.63
CA GLN A 40 -4.24 0.68 -22.58
C GLN A 40 -4.93 -0.50 -21.89
N PRO A 41 -6.04 -0.25 -21.16
CA PRO A 41 -6.81 -1.30 -20.52
C PRO A 41 -7.32 -2.29 -21.57
N MET A 42 -7.34 -3.56 -21.21
CA MET A 42 -7.96 -4.59 -22.02
C MET A 42 -9.47 -4.36 -22.07
N ALA A 43 -10.06 -4.60 -23.24
CA ALA A 43 -11.50 -4.53 -23.38
C ALA A 43 -12.16 -5.62 -22.51
N LEU A 44 -13.03 -5.20 -21.58
CA LEU A 44 -14.00 -6.09 -20.98
C LEU A 44 -15.11 -6.37 -21.99
N ASN A 45 -15.72 -7.56 -21.92
CA ASN A 45 -16.94 -7.83 -22.69
C ASN A 45 -18.00 -6.78 -22.33
N LYS A 46 -18.58 -6.13 -23.35
CA LYS A 46 -19.59 -5.08 -23.14
C LYS A 46 -20.84 -5.61 -22.42
N GLU A 47 -21.15 -6.89 -22.60
CA GLU A 47 -22.19 -7.57 -21.83
C GLU A 47 -21.64 -7.96 -20.46
N ARG A 48 -21.66 -7.00 -19.56
CA ARG A 48 -21.40 -7.24 -18.14
C ARG A 48 -22.37 -8.29 -17.60
N ASN A 49 -21.86 -9.32 -16.94
CA ASN A 49 -22.60 -10.52 -16.55
C ASN A 49 -23.48 -10.39 -15.28
N GLY A 50 -23.35 -9.31 -14.51
CA GLY A 50 -24.16 -9.01 -13.34
C GLY A 50 -23.99 -9.99 -12.18
N ARG A 51 -22.89 -10.76 -12.15
CA ARG A 51 -22.61 -11.74 -11.07
C ARG A 51 -22.44 -11.08 -9.71
N LEU A 52 -22.12 -9.78 -9.65
CA LEU A 52 -22.03 -8.99 -8.42
C LEU A 52 -23.30 -8.16 -8.12
N ASN A 53 -24.35 -8.23 -8.96
CA ASN A 53 -25.60 -7.50 -8.71
C ASN A 53 -26.29 -7.93 -7.40
N ASN A 54 -27.17 -7.08 -6.88
CA ASN A 54 -27.95 -7.29 -5.66
C ASN A 54 -27.09 -7.78 -4.48
N PRO A 55 -26.01 -7.05 -4.13
CA PRO A 55 -25.23 -7.38 -2.95
C PRO A 55 -26.09 -7.26 -1.68
N GLU A 56 -25.81 -8.12 -0.71
CA GLU A 56 -26.26 -7.91 0.66
C GLU A 56 -25.35 -6.83 1.28
N ILE A 57 -25.96 -5.70 1.66
CA ILE A 57 -25.30 -4.59 2.31
C ILE A 57 -25.33 -4.80 3.83
N LEU A 58 -24.16 -4.77 4.46
CA LEU A 58 -23.96 -4.97 5.89
C LEU A 58 -23.38 -3.69 6.53
N PHE A 59 -23.82 -3.40 7.75
CA PHE A 59 -23.27 -2.31 8.58
C PHE A 59 -23.37 -0.91 7.95
N ASP A 60 -24.40 -0.66 7.14
CA ASP A 60 -24.55 0.60 6.42
C ASP A 60 -24.61 1.79 7.38
N GLY A 61 -23.67 2.73 7.22
CA GLY A 61 -23.50 3.90 8.07
C GLY A 61 -22.86 3.61 9.44
N GLU A 62 -22.68 2.34 9.83
CA GLU A 62 -22.05 1.95 11.10
C GLU A 62 -20.52 1.89 11.00
N ILE A 63 -19.99 1.62 9.81
CA ILE A 63 -18.56 1.54 9.53
C ILE A 63 -18.16 2.47 8.40
N HIS A 64 -16.86 2.64 8.20
CA HIS A 64 -16.33 3.41 7.09
C HIS A 64 -15.04 2.78 6.58
N GLY A 65 -14.98 2.54 5.27
CA GLY A 65 -13.80 2.10 4.55
C GLY A 65 -13.26 0.73 4.99
N PRO A 66 -14.06 -0.37 5.00
CA PRO A 66 -13.56 -1.72 5.24
C PRO A 66 -12.60 -2.14 4.11
N GLU A 67 -11.31 -1.91 4.31
CA GLU A 67 -10.35 -1.81 3.20
C GLU A 67 -9.81 -3.16 2.73
N SER A 68 -9.29 -3.94 3.67
CA SER A 68 -8.67 -5.23 3.40
C SER A 68 -9.22 -6.28 4.33
N PHE A 69 -9.08 -7.55 3.95
CA PHE A 69 -9.62 -8.68 4.68
C PHE A 69 -8.57 -9.74 4.98
N ASP A 70 -8.67 -10.35 6.16
CA ASP A 70 -8.15 -11.70 6.36
C ASP A 70 -9.06 -12.49 7.30
N ILE A 71 -8.93 -13.81 7.25
CA ILE A 71 -9.77 -14.73 8.01
C ILE A 71 -8.91 -15.53 8.97
N TYR A 72 -9.35 -15.60 10.22
CA TYR A 72 -8.74 -16.48 11.21
C TYR A 72 -9.82 -17.09 12.09
N ASP A 73 -9.73 -18.40 12.31
CA ASP A 73 -10.67 -19.17 13.13
C ASP A 73 -12.14 -18.97 12.72
N GLY A 74 -12.39 -18.94 11.40
CA GLY A 74 -13.73 -18.74 10.83
C GLY A 74 -14.30 -17.33 11.01
N VAL A 75 -13.51 -16.37 11.50
CA VAL A 75 -13.92 -14.97 11.70
C VAL A 75 -13.25 -14.07 10.67
N LEU A 76 -14.03 -13.15 10.08
CA LEU A 76 -13.56 -12.15 9.13
C LEU A 76 -13.06 -10.91 9.87
N TYR A 77 -11.89 -10.41 9.51
CA TYR A 77 -11.30 -9.18 10.05
C TYR A 77 -11.14 -8.15 8.93
N THR A 78 -11.28 -6.87 9.26
CA THR A 78 -11.09 -5.78 8.31
C THR A 78 -10.51 -4.52 8.95
N GLY A 79 -9.73 -3.78 8.18
CA GLY A 79 -9.24 -2.45 8.54
C GLY A 79 -10.28 -1.40 8.24
N LEU A 80 -10.47 -0.43 9.14
CA LEU A 80 -11.49 0.61 9.04
C LEU A 80 -10.84 1.99 9.00
N HIS A 81 -11.53 2.94 8.35
CA HIS A 81 -11.16 4.34 8.39
C HIS A 81 -11.24 4.82 9.85
N GLY A 82 -10.18 5.50 10.31
CA GLY A 82 -10.11 6.01 11.68
C GLY A 82 -9.30 5.11 12.61
N GLY A 83 -8.44 4.25 12.07
CA GLY A 83 -7.40 3.53 12.81
C GLY A 83 -7.80 2.14 13.30
N ALA A 84 -9.08 1.77 13.22
CA ALA A 84 -9.59 0.56 13.84
C ALA A 84 -9.40 -0.69 12.97
N VAL A 85 -9.19 -1.84 13.61
CA VAL A 85 -9.38 -3.16 13.01
C VAL A 85 -10.59 -3.81 13.67
N GLY A 86 -11.60 -4.10 12.86
CA GLY A 86 -12.83 -4.76 13.28
C GLY A 86 -12.82 -6.25 12.97
N LYS A 87 -13.52 -7.04 13.77
CA LYS A 87 -13.89 -8.43 13.44
C LYS A 87 -15.40 -8.58 13.36
N ILE A 88 -15.86 -9.42 12.44
CA ILE A 88 -17.29 -9.63 12.21
C ILE A 88 -17.73 -10.92 12.91
N VAL A 89 -18.57 -10.78 13.93
CA VAL A 89 -19.11 -11.89 14.73
C VAL A 89 -20.60 -11.64 14.97
N ASN A 90 -21.44 -12.65 14.73
CA ASN A 90 -22.89 -12.57 14.95
C ASN A 90 -23.54 -11.33 14.29
N ASN A 91 -23.15 -11.05 13.05
CA ASN A 91 -23.62 -9.89 12.28
C ASN A 91 -23.41 -8.55 13.01
N LYS A 92 -22.30 -8.41 13.73
CA LYS A 92 -21.82 -7.18 14.37
C LYS A 92 -20.33 -7.02 14.11
N ILE A 93 -19.88 -5.77 13.97
CA ILE A 93 -18.46 -5.43 13.98
C ILE A 93 -18.02 -5.14 15.42
N ILE A 94 -16.94 -5.82 15.83
CA ILE A 94 -16.33 -5.67 17.14
C ILE A 94 -14.91 -5.16 16.94
N GLU A 95 -14.59 -4.00 17.51
CA GLU A 95 -13.24 -3.46 17.47
C GLU A 95 -12.25 -4.34 18.27
N VAL A 96 -11.17 -4.72 17.58
CA VAL A 96 -10.08 -5.53 18.12
C VAL A 96 -8.98 -4.64 18.65
N VAL A 97 -8.51 -3.71 17.83
CA VAL A 97 -7.43 -2.77 18.11
C VAL A 97 -7.68 -1.49 17.33
N LYS A 98 -7.17 -0.37 17.85
CA LYS A 98 -7.15 0.92 17.16
C LYS A 98 -5.74 1.48 17.18
N PHE A 99 -5.25 1.86 16.00
CA PHE A 99 -3.98 2.53 15.80
C PHE A 99 -4.19 4.05 15.83
N GLY A 100 -3.08 4.79 15.76
CA GLY A 100 -3.08 6.24 15.79
C GLY A 100 -3.51 6.86 17.13
N ASN A 101 -3.63 8.18 17.10
CA ASN A 101 -4.02 9.01 18.22
C ASN A 101 -5.52 9.34 18.17
N LYS A 102 -6.05 9.87 19.27
CA LYS A 102 -7.42 10.41 19.30
C LYS A 102 -7.54 11.55 18.28
N CYS A 103 -8.48 11.41 17.35
CA CYS A 103 -8.74 12.35 16.28
C CYS A 103 -10.23 12.77 16.27
N ASP A 104 -10.51 13.89 15.60
CA ASP A 104 -11.86 14.48 15.59
C ASP A 104 -12.75 13.93 14.46
N GLY A 105 -12.16 13.27 13.46
CA GLY A 105 -12.88 12.64 12.36
C GLY A 105 -11.95 12.11 11.27
N VAL A 106 -12.55 11.52 10.24
CA VAL A 106 -11.85 10.89 9.10
C VAL A 106 -10.94 11.85 8.32
N TYR A 107 -11.22 13.15 8.35
CA TYR A 107 -10.36 14.17 7.74
C TYR A 107 -9.04 14.40 8.51
N GLU A 108 -8.85 13.77 9.67
CA GLU A 108 -7.56 13.68 10.38
C GLU A 108 -6.96 12.27 10.23
N GLU A 109 -7.14 11.61 9.10
CA GLU A 109 -6.75 10.20 8.87
C GLU A 109 -5.31 9.90 9.31
N GLU A 110 -4.37 10.78 8.95
CA GLU A 110 -2.95 10.67 9.36
C GLU A 110 -2.76 10.57 10.88
N LYS A 111 -3.62 11.25 11.66
CA LYS A 111 -3.61 11.22 13.12
C LYS A 111 -4.39 10.04 13.66
N CYS A 112 -5.50 9.67 13.02
CA CYS A 112 -6.32 8.53 13.42
C CYS A 112 -5.65 7.19 13.15
N GLY A 113 -4.75 7.12 12.17
CA GLY A 113 -4.29 5.87 11.58
C GLY A 113 -5.26 5.34 10.51
N ARG A 114 -4.73 4.49 9.64
CA ARG A 114 -5.48 3.83 8.57
C ARG A 114 -4.88 2.45 8.28
N PRO A 115 -5.47 1.38 8.84
CA PRO A 115 -5.10 0.01 8.50
C PRO A 115 -5.50 -0.32 7.07
N LEU A 116 -4.51 -0.56 6.21
CA LEU A 116 -4.70 -0.89 4.79
C LEU A 116 -4.46 -2.38 4.49
N GLY A 117 -3.53 -3.02 5.19
CA GLY A 117 -3.14 -4.41 4.94
C GLY A 117 -3.31 -5.29 6.17
N LEU A 118 -3.86 -6.49 6.00
CA LEU A 118 -4.07 -7.46 7.08
C LEU A 118 -3.57 -8.85 6.68
N LYS A 119 -2.81 -9.49 7.57
CA LYS A 119 -2.45 -10.90 7.42
C LYS A 119 -2.23 -11.63 8.73
N PHE A 120 -2.94 -12.72 8.96
CA PHE A 120 -2.65 -13.64 10.06
C PHE A 120 -1.46 -14.55 9.73
N ASP A 121 -0.58 -14.71 10.71
CA ASP A 121 0.43 -15.75 10.68
C ASP A 121 -0.15 -17.13 11.08
N LYS A 122 0.65 -18.18 10.89
CA LYS A 122 0.29 -19.56 11.27
C LYS A 122 0.04 -19.75 12.78
N ASN A 123 0.45 -18.80 13.62
CA ASN A 123 0.27 -18.83 15.07
C ASN A 123 -0.97 -18.04 15.52
N GLY A 124 -1.74 -17.48 14.59
CA GLY A 124 -2.91 -16.65 14.90
C GLY A 124 -2.60 -15.25 15.39
N LYS A 125 -1.41 -14.73 15.09
CA LYS A 125 -1.09 -13.32 15.29
C LYS A 125 -1.43 -12.56 14.02
N LEU A 126 -2.18 -11.47 14.18
CA LEU A 126 -2.56 -10.61 13.07
C LEU A 126 -1.47 -9.58 12.83
N PHE A 127 -0.93 -9.52 11.62
CA PHE A 127 -0.11 -8.41 11.18
C PHE A 127 -0.99 -7.38 10.51
N VAL A 128 -0.78 -6.11 10.90
CA VAL A 128 -1.54 -4.97 10.39
C VAL A 128 -0.56 -3.96 9.82
N VAL A 129 -0.79 -3.55 8.58
CA VAL A 129 -0.09 -2.43 7.95
C VAL A 129 -0.97 -1.19 8.14
N ASP A 130 -0.49 -0.26 8.95
CA ASP A 130 -1.06 1.07 9.03
C ASP A 130 -0.30 2.02 8.09
N ALA A 131 -1.06 2.77 7.28
CA ALA A 131 -0.53 3.67 6.26
C ALA A 131 0.49 4.69 6.79
N TYR A 132 0.37 5.09 8.06
CA TYR A 132 1.13 6.17 8.66
C TYR A 132 2.06 5.71 9.78
N TYR A 133 1.65 4.70 10.55
CA TYR A 133 2.31 4.33 11.80
C TYR A 133 3.23 3.09 11.69
N GLY A 134 3.11 2.32 10.62
CA GLY A 134 3.96 1.16 10.30
C GLY A 134 3.27 -0.18 10.41
N ILE A 135 4.08 -1.24 10.55
CA ILE A 135 3.58 -2.62 10.56
C ILE A 135 3.60 -3.14 11.98
N PHE A 136 2.45 -3.62 12.43
CA PHE A 136 2.22 -4.08 13.79
C PHE A 136 1.88 -5.56 13.80
N LYS A 137 2.31 -6.26 14.85
CA LYS A 137 1.87 -7.61 15.17
C LYS A 137 0.93 -7.55 16.36
N VAL A 138 -0.26 -8.09 16.20
CA VAL A 138 -1.40 -7.97 17.10
C VAL A 138 -1.79 -9.34 17.61
N ASP A 139 -1.96 -9.43 18.93
CA ASP A 139 -2.65 -10.53 19.57
C ASP A 139 -4.13 -10.17 19.71
N VAL A 140 -4.97 -10.74 18.84
CA VAL A 140 -6.40 -10.42 18.77
C VAL A 140 -7.21 -10.87 19.99
N LYS A 141 -6.64 -11.74 20.84
CA LYS A 141 -7.30 -12.20 22.08
C LYS A 141 -7.05 -11.23 23.22
N THR A 142 -5.81 -10.78 23.36
CA THR A 142 -5.41 -9.83 24.43
C THR A 142 -5.54 -8.37 24.02
N LYS A 143 -5.76 -8.09 22.73
CA LYS A 143 -5.78 -6.76 22.11
C LYS A 143 -4.45 -5.99 22.21
N LYS A 144 -3.37 -6.66 22.59
CA LYS A 144 -2.02 -6.07 22.65
C LYS A 144 -1.36 -6.16 21.29
N TYR A 145 -0.53 -5.17 20.98
CA TYR A 145 0.24 -5.14 19.74
C TYR A 145 1.66 -4.64 19.97
N GLU A 146 2.57 -5.04 19.07
CA GLU A 146 3.96 -4.59 19.01
C GLU A 146 4.27 -4.06 17.61
N LYS A 147 5.07 -2.99 17.53
CA LYS A 147 5.52 -2.45 16.24
C LYS A 147 6.71 -3.28 15.74
N ILE A 148 6.57 -3.84 14.53
CA ILE A 148 7.60 -4.65 13.87
C ILE A 148 8.43 -3.80 12.90
N ILE A 149 7.77 -2.91 12.15
CA ILE A 149 8.42 -2.02 11.18
C ILE A 149 8.04 -0.57 11.49
N ASP A 150 9.07 0.28 11.57
CA ASP A 150 8.97 1.71 11.81
C ASP A 150 9.22 2.46 10.50
N LEU A 151 8.20 3.17 10.03
CA LEU A 151 8.26 3.89 8.75
C LEU A 151 9.15 5.13 8.80
N THR A 152 9.54 5.60 9.98
CA THR A 152 10.48 6.74 10.09
C THR A 152 11.91 6.37 9.71
N LYS A 153 12.21 5.08 9.55
CA LYS A 153 13.54 4.58 9.22
C LYS A 153 13.68 4.34 7.72
N PRO A 154 14.72 4.87 7.08
CA PRO A 154 14.94 4.62 5.66
C PRO A 154 15.31 3.16 5.41
N ILE A 155 14.82 2.64 4.29
CA ILE A 155 15.19 1.33 3.75
C ILE A 155 15.87 1.62 2.42
N ASP A 156 17.13 1.23 2.30
CA ASP A 156 18.00 1.56 1.17
C ASP A 156 17.98 3.06 0.81
N GLY A 157 18.06 3.91 1.85
CA GLY A 157 18.13 5.37 1.72
C GLY A 157 16.80 6.09 1.49
N LYS A 158 15.68 5.38 1.31
CA LYS A 158 14.35 5.97 1.09
C LYS A 158 13.36 5.64 2.21
N ILE A 159 12.65 6.66 2.70
CA ILE A 159 11.58 6.53 3.67
C ILE A 159 10.36 5.83 3.04
N PRO A 160 9.79 4.78 3.66
CA PRO A 160 8.54 4.18 3.21
C PRO A 160 7.35 5.05 3.64
N VAL A 161 7.00 6.07 2.85
CA VAL A 161 6.02 7.10 3.23
C VAL A 161 4.60 6.54 3.35
N LEU A 162 4.19 5.67 2.43
CA LEU A 162 2.86 5.06 2.41
C LEU A 162 2.97 3.53 2.37
N ALA A 163 2.92 2.89 3.53
CA ALA A 163 2.85 1.42 3.63
C ALA A 163 1.42 0.94 3.35
N ASN A 164 1.25 -0.18 2.65
CA ASN A 164 -0.08 -0.59 2.18
C ASN A 164 -0.43 -2.05 2.51
N SER A 165 0.07 -3.02 1.73
CA SER A 165 -0.37 -4.42 1.83
C SER A 165 0.73 -5.32 2.39
N ILE A 166 0.36 -6.52 2.86
CA ILE A 166 1.27 -7.51 3.44
C ILE A 166 0.81 -8.95 3.18
N ASP A 167 1.78 -9.84 2.95
CA ASP A 167 1.60 -11.29 3.06
C ASP A 167 2.77 -11.90 3.85
N ILE A 168 2.55 -13.09 4.41
CA ILE A 168 3.49 -13.72 5.35
C ILE A 168 3.87 -15.11 4.84
N ALA A 169 5.16 -15.34 4.67
CA ALA A 169 5.68 -16.65 4.33
C ALA A 169 5.72 -17.59 5.54
N SER A 170 5.77 -18.89 5.29
CA SER A 170 5.78 -19.99 6.25
C SER A 170 6.97 -19.93 7.22
N ASN A 171 8.09 -19.34 6.78
CA ASN A 171 9.28 -19.07 7.59
C ASN A 171 9.14 -17.81 8.48
N GLY A 172 8.04 -17.07 8.35
CA GLY A 172 7.74 -15.84 9.09
C GLY A 172 8.20 -14.55 8.41
N ASP A 173 8.88 -14.62 7.25
CA ASP A 173 9.24 -13.43 6.49
C ASP A 173 7.99 -12.70 6.01
N LEU A 174 8.06 -11.37 6.03
CA LEU A 174 6.96 -10.51 5.58
C LEU A 174 7.29 -9.99 4.18
N TYR A 175 6.33 -10.07 3.28
CA TYR A 175 6.38 -9.40 1.98
C TYR A 175 5.36 -8.28 2.01
N TRP A 176 5.80 -7.04 1.86
CA TRP A 176 4.94 -5.88 2.06
C TRP A 176 5.24 -4.79 1.04
N THR A 177 4.24 -3.94 0.81
CA THR A 177 4.32 -2.89 -0.21
C THR A 177 4.39 -1.51 0.40
N VAL A 178 5.14 -0.67 -0.30
CA VAL A 178 5.13 0.78 -0.13
C VAL A 178 4.50 1.34 -1.39
N SER A 179 3.33 1.96 -1.31
CA SER A 179 2.66 2.53 -2.48
C SER A 179 3.38 3.77 -2.98
N SER A 180 3.83 4.64 -2.07
CA SER A 180 4.58 5.84 -2.42
C SER A 180 5.71 6.07 -1.43
N SER A 181 6.85 6.53 -1.96
CA SER A 181 7.97 7.03 -1.15
C SER A 181 8.00 8.57 -1.10
N ASP A 182 7.02 9.23 -1.71
CA ASP A 182 6.96 10.69 -1.86
C ASP A 182 5.78 11.32 -1.12
N PHE A 183 4.62 10.66 -1.13
CA PHE A 183 3.36 11.20 -0.61
C PHE A 183 2.66 10.20 0.31
N LYS A 184 1.95 10.75 1.30
CA LYS A 184 1.10 9.99 2.23
C LYS A 184 -0.28 9.75 1.63
N LEU A 185 -1.11 8.94 2.29
CA LEU A 185 -2.46 8.62 1.82
C LEU A 185 -3.40 9.84 1.75
N ASN A 186 -3.27 10.80 2.65
CA ASN A 186 -4.03 12.06 2.63
C ASN A 186 -3.59 13.02 1.51
N ASP A 187 -2.47 12.72 0.85
CA ASP A 187 -1.94 13.43 -0.33
C ASP A 187 -1.94 12.50 -1.56
N LEU A 188 -2.81 11.48 -1.59
CA LEU A 188 -2.87 10.46 -2.65
C LEU A 188 -3.02 11.05 -4.06
N VAL A 189 -3.76 12.14 -4.24
CA VAL A 189 -3.91 12.82 -5.55
C VAL A 189 -2.56 13.28 -6.11
N TYR A 190 -1.61 13.67 -5.25
CA TYR A 190 -0.26 14.00 -5.70
C TYR A 190 0.48 12.77 -6.24
N SER A 191 0.26 11.58 -5.65
CA SER A 191 0.83 10.33 -6.15
C SER A 191 0.38 10.00 -7.57
N PHE A 192 -0.81 10.45 -7.99
CA PHE A 192 -1.33 10.22 -9.35
C PHE A 192 -0.58 11.01 -10.42
N LEU A 193 0.13 12.08 -10.03
CA LEU A 193 0.88 12.94 -10.94
C LEU A 193 2.40 12.74 -10.80
N ALA A 194 2.86 12.15 -9.70
CA ALA A 194 4.25 11.82 -9.46
C ALA A 194 4.77 10.70 -10.37
N ASP A 195 6.09 10.54 -10.45
CA ASP A 195 6.67 9.34 -11.02
C ASP A 195 6.51 8.13 -10.07
N PRO A 196 6.54 6.90 -10.62
CA PRO A 196 6.52 5.68 -9.82
C PRO A 196 7.62 5.64 -8.75
N SER A 197 7.22 5.57 -7.47
CA SER A 197 8.15 5.44 -6.33
C SER A 197 7.78 4.32 -5.35
N GLY A 198 6.82 3.48 -5.74
CA GLY A 198 6.39 2.32 -4.96
C GLY A 198 7.45 1.21 -4.93
N ARG A 199 7.38 0.36 -3.92
CA ARG A 199 8.37 -0.69 -3.66
C ARG A 199 7.73 -1.97 -3.14
N LEU A 200 8.31 -3.11 -3.51
CA LEU A 200 8.09 -4.40 -2.84
C LEU A 200 9.26 -4.66 -1.89
N ILE A 201 8.96 -4.96 -0.64
CA ILE A 201 9.96 -5.14 0.41
C ILE A 201 9.77 -6.50 1.07
N ARG A 202 10.88 -7.20 1.30
CA ARG A 202 10.93 -8.37 2.18
C ARG A 202 11.53 -7.97 3.52
N TYR A 203 10.79 -8.21 4.60
CA TYR A 203 11.33 -8.22 5.95
C TYR A 203 11.73 -9.65 6.33
N ASN A 204 13.02 -9.86 6.56
CA ASN A 204 13.52 -11.15 7.01
C ASN A 204 13.31 -11.29 8.52
N ALA A 205 12.47 -12.22 8.95
CA ALA A 205 12.07 -12.35 10.35
C ALA A 205 13.20 -12.82 11.27
N ALA A 206 14.16 -13.60 10.74
CA ALA A 206 15.30 -14.09 11.50
C ALA A 206 16.33 -13.00 11.80
N THR A 207 16.63 -12.16 10.81
CA THR A 207 17.66 -11.10 10.91
C THR A 207 17.08 -9.73 11.26
N LYS A 208 15.75 -9.58 11.19
CA LYS A 208 15.01 -8.33 11.42
C LYS A 208 15.41 -7.21 10.47
N LYS A 209 15.76 -7.55 9.23
CA LYS A 209 16.21 -6.59 8.20
C LYS A 209 15.22 -6.54 7.04
N ASN A 210 14.99 -5.32 6.54
CA ASN A 210 14.27 -5.10 5.29
C ASN A 210 15.25 -5.19 4.11
N GLN A 211 14.76 -5.74 3.00
CA GLN A 211 15.43 -5.79 1.71
C GLN A 211 14.43 -5.34 0.65
N VAL A 212 14.82 -4.38 -0.18
CA VAL A 212 14.01 -3.99 -1.34
C VAL A 212 14.16 -5.05 -2.43
N LEU A 213 13.03 -5.57 -2.91
CA LEU A 213 12.96 -6.58 -3.97
C LEU A 213 12.68 -5.95 -5.34
N LEU A 214 11.79 -4.96 -5.37
CA LEU A 214 11.44 -4.17 -6.55
C LEU A 214 11.29 -2.70 -6.17
N GLU A 215 11.66 -1.82 -7.10
CA GLU A 215 11.59 -0.36 -6.97
C GLU A 215 10.84 0.27 -8.15
N ASN A 216 10.45 1.53 -7.98
CA ASN A 216 9.80 2.36 -8.99
C ASN A 216 8.51 1.71 -9.55
N LEU A 217 7.74 1.09 -8.66
CA LEU A 217 6.41 0.57 -8.97
C LEU A 217 5.39 1.72 -8.94
N GLY A 218 4.51 1.80 -9.94
CA GLY A 218 3.43 2.77 -10.00
C GLY A 218 2.35 2.49 -8.96
N PHE A 219 2.56 2.95 -7.73
CA PHE A 219 1.68 2.74 -6.59
C PHE A 219 1.49 1.25 -6.28
N ALA A 220 2.52 0.65 -5.64
CA ALA A 220 2.48 -0.76 -5.24
C ALA A 220 1.42 -0.98 -4.15
N ASN A 221 0.41 -1.77 -4.46
CA ASN A 221 -0.79 -1.91 -3.64
C ASN A 221 -0.87 -3.34 -3.07
N GLY A 222 -1.79 -4.19 -3.55
CA GLY A 222 -1.93 -5.58 -3.09
C GLY A 222 -0.67 -6.43 -3.28
N VAL A 223 -0.38 -7.30 -2.30
CA VAL A 223 0.71 -8.29 -2.36
C VAL A 223 0.20 -9.67 -1.96
N LYS A 224 0.62 -10.71 -2.69
CA LYS A 224 0.19 -12.08 -2.41
C LYS A 224 1.23 -13.13 -2.80
N LEU A 225 1.61 -13.98 -1.85
CA LEU A 225 2.46 -15.15 -2.09
C LEU A 225 1.67 -16.26 -2.79
N SER A 226 2.36 -17.00 -3.66
CA SER A 226 1.84 -18.29 -4.15
C SER A 226 1.76 -19.32 -3.03
N ASP A 227 0.90 -20.32 -3.18
CA ASP A 227 0.69 -21.36 -2.17
C ASP A 227 1.98 -22.15 -1.84
N ASP A 228 2.87 -22.32 -2.81
CA ASP A 228 4.17 -22.99 -2.66
C ASP A 228 5.33 -22.01 -2.35
N GLU A 229 5.02 -20.72 -2.26
CA GLU A 229 5.95 -19.61 -2.05
C GLU A 229 7.10 -19.59 -3.08
N SER A 230 6.84 -20.07 -4.30
CA SER A 230 7.78 -19.96 -5.41
C SER A 230 7.84 -18.55 -5.99
N PHE A 231 6.77 -17.77 -5.85
CA PHE A 231 6.70 -16.37 -6.26
C PHE A 231 5.79 -15.52 -5.35
N VAL A 232 5.90 -14.20 -5.49
CA VAL A 232 5.00 -13.21 -4.91
C VAL A 232 4.46 -12.30 -6.01
N LEU A 233 3.18 -11.97 -5.94
CA LEU A 233 2.49 -11.04 -6.81
C LEU A 233 2.41 -9.67 -6.18
N VAL A 234 2.50 -8.62 -6.99
CA VAL A 234 2.27 -7.23 -6.58
C VAL A 234 1.37 -6.55 -7.60
N ALA A 235 0.31 -5.90 -7.12
CA ALA A 235 -0.54 -5.03 -7.93
C ALA A 235 0.11 -3.65 -8.06
N GLU A 236 0.23 -3.16 -9.29
CA GLU A 236 0.70 -1.83 -9.62
C GLU A 236 -0.49 -0.98 -10.08
N THR A 237 -1.04 -0.17 -9.17
CA THR A 237 -2.33 0.50 -9.34
C THR A 237 -2.32 1.51 -10.50
N LEU A 238 -1.30 2.37 -10.59
CA LEU A 238 -1.30 3.44 -11.60
C LEU A 238 -0.99 2.93 -13.01
N SER A 239 -0.28 1.81 -13.12
CA SER A 239 0.07 1.20 -14.41
C SER A 239 -0.86 0.07 -14.83
N SER A 240 -1.89 -0.27 -14.05
CA SER A 240 -2.84 -1.37 -14.32
C SER A 240 -2.17 -2.72 -14.60
N LYS A 241 -1.21 -3.11 -13.75
CA LYS A 241 -0.41 -4.33 -13.92
C LYS A 241 -0.43 -5.23 -12.68
N ILE A 242 -0.23 -6.53 -12.91
CA ILE A 242 0.24 -7.47 -11.90
C ILE A 242 1.66 -7.87 -12.23
N ILE A 243 2.58 -7.69 -11.29
CA ILE A 243 3.97 -8.12 -11.40
C ILE A 243 4.15 -9.41 -10.61
N LYS A 244 4.82 -10.39 -11.21
CA LYS A 244 5.29 -11.60 -10.54
C LYS A 244 6.77 -11.48 -10.23
N TYR A 245 7.15 -11.65 -8.96
CA TYR A 245 8.53 -11.74 -8.51
C TYR A 245 8.85 -13.16 -8.05
N PHE A 246 9.86 -13.79 -8.64
CA PHE A 246 10.25 -15.16 -8.34
C PHE A 246 11.10 -15.22 -7.07
N ILE A 247 10.66 -16.00 -6.08
CA ILE A 247 11.36 -16.21 -4.81
C ILE A 247 12.24 -17.46 -4.88
N LYS A 248 11.77 -18.51 -5.55
CA LYS A 248 12.45 -19.81 -5.69
C LYS A 248 12.66 -20.17 -7.17
N GLY A 249 13.45 -21.23 -7.40
CA GLY A 249 13.70 -21.78 -8.74
C GLY A 249 14.75 -21.00 -9.54
N GLN A 250 14.90 -21.36 -10.82
CA GLN A 250 15.96 -20.81 -11.69
C GLN A 250 15.81 -19.30 -11.98
N LYS A 251 14.59 -18.77 -11.86
CA LYS A 251 14.29 -17.34 -12.02
C LYS A 251 14.36 -16.55 -10.70
N ALA A 252 14.72 -17.17 -9.56
CA ALA A 252 14.74 -16.50 -8.27
C ALA A 252 15.49 -15.15 -8.32
N GLY A 253 14.87 -14.12 -7.75
CA GLY A 253 15.39 -12.76 -7.77
C GLY A 253 14.99 -11.93 -8.99
N LYS A 254 14.33 -12.52 -10.00
CA LYS A 254 13.83 -11.83 -11.19
C LYS A 254 12.33 -11.54 -11.05
N SER A 255 11.84 -10.62 -11.86
CA SER A 255 10.40 -10.36 -12.04
C SER A 255 9.98 -10.41 -13.50
N GLU A 256 8.68 -10.56 -13.73
CA GLU A 256 8.02 -10.41 -15.02
C GLU A 256 6.64 -9.77 -14.82
N ILE A 257 6.14 -9.08 -15.85
CA ILE A 257 4.75 -8.63 -15.87
C ILE A 257 3.88 -9.86 -16.13
N LEU A 258 3.00 -10.18 -15.19
CA LEU A 258 2.10 -11.32 -15.29
C LEU A 258 0.83 -10.97 -16.08
N ILE A 259 0.24 -9.82 -15.76
CA ILE A 259 -0.93 -9.27 -16.44
C ILE A 259 -0.68 -7.79 -16.68
N ASP A 260 -0.96 -7.32 -17.89
CA ASP A 260 -0.72 -5.94 -18.33
C ASP A 260 -1.95 -5.37 -19.03
N GLY A 261 -2.32 -4.14 -18.68
CA GLY A 261 -3.53 -3.49 -19.18
C GLY A 261 -4.79 -4.06 -18.53
N LEU A 262 -4.82 -4.17 -17.20
CA LEU A 262 -6.06 -4.50 -16.48
C LEU A 262 -7.15 -3.45 -16.72
N PRO A 263 -8.44 -3.81 -16.68
CA PRO A 263 -9.57 -2.91 -16.96
C PRO A 263 -9.93 -2.00 -15.76
N GLY A 264 -8.91 -1.61 -15.01
CA GLY A 264 -9.05 -0.96 -13.73
C GLY A 264 -7.70 -0.71 -13.07
N ALA A 265 -7.69 0.14 -12.04
CA ALA A 265 -6.56 0.35 -11.16
C ALA A 265 -6.56 -0.76 -10.09
N PRO A 266 -5.65 -1.76 -10.14
CA PRO A 266 -5.70 -2.91 -9.25
C PRO A 266 -5.35 -2.55 -7.81
N ASP A 267 -6.00 -3.23 -6.86
CA ASP A 267 -5.80 -3.05 -5.41
C ASP A 267 -5.42 -4.39 -4.75
N ASN A 268 -6.11 -4.84 -3.70
CA ASN A 268 -5.74 -6.05 -2.98
C ASN A 268 -5.84 -7.31 -3.84
N ILE A 269 -4.89 -8.22 -3.60
CA ILE A 269 -4.84 -9.54 -4.21
C ILE A 269 -5.12 -10.57 -3.12
N HIS A 270 -6.16 -11.38 -3.30
CA HIS A 270 -6.50 -12.47 -2.37
C HIS A 270 -6.37 -13.83 -3.05
N SER A 271 -6.09 -14.88 -2.27
CA SER A 271 -6.18 -16.25 -2.78
C SER A 271 -7.64 -16.67 -2.90
N ASP A 272 -7.97 -17.44 -3.93
CA ASP A 272 -9.24 -18.15 -4.03
C ASP A 272 -9.29 -19.45 -3.19
N GLY A 273 -8.16 -19.83 -2.57
CA GLY A 273 -8.01 -21.05 -1.79
C GLY A 273 -7.72 -22.32 -2.61
N GLN A 274 -7.61 -22.20 -3.94
CA GLN A 274 -7.39 -23.29 -4.90
C GLN A 274 -6.18 -23.01 -5.82
N GLY A 275 -5.19 -22.24 -5.35
CA GLY A 275 -3.99 -21.89 -6.12
C GLY A 275 -4.17 -20.74 -7.12
N ASN A 276 -5.33 -20.08 -7.14
CA ASN A 276 -5.59 -18.92 -7.99
C ASN A 276 -5.84 -17.67 -7.12
N PHE A 277 -6.04 -16.54 -7.79
CA PHE A 277 -6.08 -15.23 -7.16
C PHE A 277 -7.29 -14.42 -7.61
N PHE A 278 -7.77 -13.56 -6.73
CA PHE A 278 -8.67 -12.45 -7.04
C PHE A 278 -7.90 -11.14 -7.02
N VAL A 279 -8.22 -10.24 -7.93
CA VAL A 279 -7.84 -8.82 -7.88
C VAL A 279 -9.09 -7.96 -8.04
N THR A 280 -9.13 -6.86 -7.30
CA THR A 280 -10.23 -5.89 -7.29
C THR A 280 -9.78 -4.52 -7.79
N PHE A 281 -10.75 -3.67 -8.14
CA PHE A 281 -10.53 -2.36 -8.75
C PHE A 281 -11.36 -1.28 -8.06
N PRO A 282 -10.73 -0.38 -7.28
CA PRO A 282 -11.39 0.81 -6.77
C PRO A 282 -11.76 1.78 -7.89
N THR A 283 -11.01 1.78 -8.99
CA THR A 283 -11.33 2.59 -10.18
C THR A 283 -11.35 1.69 -11.39
N LEU A 284 -12.49 1.62 -12.07
CA LEU A 284 -12.62 0.99 -13.38
C LEU A 284 -12.06 1.91 -14.46
N ILE A 285 -11.45 1.31 -15.48
CA ILE A 285 -10.81 2.05 -16.57
C ILE A 285 -11.21 1.39 -17.89
N ASP A 286 -11.78 2.18 -18.78
CA ASP A 286 -12.12 1.79 -20.14
C ASP A 286 -11.87 2.97 -21.12
N GLU A 287 -12.22 2.78 -22.39
CA GLU A 287 -12.00 3.79 -23.43
C GLU A 287 -12.82 5.07 -23.20
N ASP A 288 -14.01 4.95 -22.59
CA ASP A 288 -14.93 6.06 -22.35
C ASP A 288 -14.63 6.76 -21.00
N HIS A 289 -13.98 6.05 -20.07
CA HIS A 289 -13.62 6.50 -18.73
C HIS A 289 -12.10 6.34 -18.48
N PRO A 290 -11.26 7.17 -19.14
CA PRO A 290 -9.82 7.06 -19.01
C PRO A 290 -9.33 7.50 -17.63
N PHE A 291 -8.31 6.82 -17.11
CA PHE A 291 -7.71 7.19 -15.84
C PHE A 291 -6.70 8.32 -16.03
N ILE A 292 -6.96 9.47 -15.40
CA ILE A 292 -6.19 10.70 -15.63
C ILE A 292 -4.69 10.54 -15.39
N SER A 293 -4.29 9.71 -14.42
CA SER A 293 -2.88 9.41 -14.16
C SER A 293 -2.20 8.76 -15.38
N GLN A 294 -2.87 7.82 -16.04
CA GLN A 294 -2.38 7.12 -17.22
C GLN A 294 -2.37 8.04 -18.44
N THR A 295 -3.42 8.84 -18.63
CA THR A 295 -3.49 9.83 -19.72
C THR A 295 -2.36 10.86 -19.62
N LEU A 296 -1.99 11.28 -18.41
CA LEU A 296 -0.96 12.28 -18.17
C LEU A 296 0.46 11.70 -18.08
N ALA A 297 0.63 10.37 -18.01
CA ALA A 297 1.92 9.71 -17.85
C ALA A 297 2.99 10.17 -18.87
N PRO A 298 2.67 10.31 -20.18
CA PRO A 298 3.64 10.77 -21.19
C PRO A 298 3.98 12.27 -21.08
N HIS A 299 3.19 13.06 -20.35
CA HIS A 299 3.27 14.52 -20.31
C HIS A 299 3.92 15.04 -19.02
N SER A 300 5.23 14.82 -18.86
CA SER A 300 5.97 15.15 -17.64
C SER A 300 5.83 16.62 -17.20
N ASN A 301 5.99 17.58 -18.12
CA ASN A 301 5.86 19.01 -17.81
C ASN A 301 4.43 19.37 -17.35
N LEU A 302 3.41 18.73 -17.92
CA LEU A 302 2.02 18.95 -17.53
C LEU A 302 1.75 18.38 -16.13
N ARG A 303 2.22 17.16 -15.85
CA ARG A 303 2.15 16.58 -14.49
C ARG A 303 2.86 17.44 -13.46
N LYS A 304 4.06 17.93 -13.79
CA LYS A 304 4.82 18.86 -12.93
C LYS A 304 4.07 20.17 -12.68
N MET A 305 3.46 20.74 -13.71
CA MET A 305 2.64 21.94 -13.60
C MET A 305 1.46 21.70 -12.66
N LEU A 306 0.73 20.59 -12.83
CA LEU A 306 -0.44 20.24 -12.02
C LEU A 306 -0.06 19.95 -10.56
N LEU A 307 1.03 19.21 -10.31
CA LEU A 307 1.56 18.97 -8.97
C LEU A 307 1.83 20.28 -8.21
N ARG A 308 2.50 21.22 -8.88
CA ARG A 308 2.85 22.52 -8.29
C ARG A 308 1.64 23.42 -8.14
N LEU A 309 0.72 23.41 -9.10
CA LEU A 309 -0.53 24.14 -8.99
C LEU A 309 -1.35 23.65 -7.79
N LEU A 310 -1.47 22.34 -7.61
CA LEU A 310 -2.15 21.73 -6.46
C LEU A 310 -1.47 22.14 -5.14
N GLY A 311 -0.14 22.06 -5.08
CA GLY A 311 0.64 22.51 -3.92
C GLY A 311 0.45 23.99 -3.58
N ILE A 312 0.35 24.86 -4.59
CA ILE A 312 0.10 26.30 -4.40
C ILE A 312 -1.33 26.56 -3.91
N ILE A 313 -2.32 25.84 -4.44
CA ILE A 313 -3.71 25.94 -3.99
C ILE A 313 -3.84 25.49 -2.53
N GLU A 314 -3.13 24.43 -2.15
CA GLU A 314 -3.18 23.86 -0.81
C GLU A 314 -2.40 24.68 0.23
N ALA A 315 -1.26 25.27 -0.16
CA ALA A 315 -0.35 26.00 0.71
C ALA A 315 -1.00 27.05 1.64
N PRO A 316 -1.90 27.96 1.18
CA PRO A 316 -2.53 28.93 2.07
C PRO A 316 -3.40 28.26 3.13
N PHE A 317 -4.07 27.14 2.81
CA PHE A 317 -4.86 26.40 3.79
C PHE A 317 -3.98 25.66 4.79
N LYS A 318 -2.88 25.04 4.35
CA LYS A 318 -1.87 24.44 5.25
C LYS A 318 -1.27 25.49 6.20
N LEU A 319 -0.94 26.68 5.70
CA LEU A 319 -0.43 27.78 6.52
C LEU A 319 -1.49 28.26 7.52
N PHE A 320 -2.73 28.44 7.08
CA PHE A 320 -3.82 28.87 7.96
C PHE A 320 -4.13 27.81 9.04
N GLU A 321 -4.04 26.51 8.71
CA GLU A 321 -4.20 25.42 9.67
C GLU A 321 -3.13 25.46 10.75
N GLN A 322 -1.86 25.73 10.39
CA GLN A 322 -0.77 25.85 11.36
C GLN A 322 -0.92 27.03 12.31
N VAL A 323 -1.44 28.16 11.83
CA VAL A 323 -1.60 29.40 12.63
C VAL A 323 -2.91 29.38 13.43
N TYR A 324 -3.99 28.86 12.85
CA TYR A 324 -5.32 28.79 13.44
C TYR A 324 -6.01 27.45 13.12
N PRO A 325 -5.65 26.37 13.83
CA PRO A 325 -6.22 25.05 13.60
C PRO A 325 -7.73 25.05 13.79
N ASN A 326 -8.48 24.76 12.73
CA ASN A 326 -9.93 24.68 12.77
C ASN A 326 -10.44 23.54 11.86
N ILE A 327 -11.67 23.08 12.12
CA ILE A 327 -12.25 21.93 11.43
C ILE A 327 -12.42 22.14 9.93
N TYR A 328 -12.74 23.35 9.48
CA TYR A 328 -13.00 23.63 8.07
C TYR A 328 -11.71 23.56 7.25
N THR A 329 -10.65 24.18 7.74
CA THR A 329 -9.35 24.16 7.05
C THR A 329 -8.77 22.75 7.00
N LYS A 330 -8.87 21.97 8.09
CA LYS A 330 -8.47 20.55 8.08
C LYS A 330 -9.20 19.74 7.01
N ARG A 331 -10.52 19.93 6.90
CA ARG A 331 -11.33 19.27 5.87
C ARG A 331 -10.94 19.70 4.46
N ILE A 332 -10.68 20.99 4.24
CA ILE A 332 -10.25 21.50 2.92
C ILE A 332 -8.89 20.92 2.54
N VAL A 333 -7.90 20.98 3.43
CA VAL A 333 -6.57 20.42 3.19
C VAL A 333 -6.66 18.92 2.88
N ASN A 334 -7.38 18.16 3.72
CA ASN A 334 -7.60 16.74 3.47
C ASN A 334 -8.29 16.52 2.12
N TYR A 335 -9.36 17.24 1.81
CA TYR A 335 -10.10 17.06 0.56
C TYR A 335 -9.20 17.29 -0.66
N ILE A 336 -8.38 18.34 -0.68
CA ILE A 336 -7.50 18.67 -1.82
C ILE A 336 -6.54 17.50 -2.17
N GLY A 337 -5.96 16.84 -1.17
CA GLY A 337 -5.00 15.76 -1.38
C GLY A 337 -5.63 14.36 -1.44
N HIS A 338 -6.83 14.17 -0.88
CA HIS A 338 -7.44 12.85 -0.68
C HIS A 338 -8.21 12.36 -1.91
N TYR A 339 -8.32 11.04 -2.05
CA TYR A 339 -8.99 10.36 -3.17
C TYR A 339 -10.45 10.80 -3.39
N GLU A 340 -11.16 11.14 -2.31
CA GLU A 340 -12.55 11.63 -2.37
C GLU A 340 -12.74 12.85 -3.30
N SER A 341 -11.71 13.68 -3.53
CA SER A 341 -11.81 14.82 -4.44
C SER A 341 -11.89 14.45 -5.92
N VAL A 342 -11.41 13.25 -6.27
CA VAL A 342 -11.38 12.73 -7.65
C VAL A 342 -12.25 11.49 -7.84
N GLN A 343 -12.95 11.05 -6.79
CA GLN A 343 -13.84 9.88 -6.83
C GLN A 343 -14.94 10.01 -7.90
N GLY A 344 -15.44 11.23 -8.13
CA GLY A 344 -16.49 11.50 -9.12
C GLY A 344 -16.09 11.30 -10.58
N THR A 345 -14.81 11.04 -10.88
CA THR A 345 -14.35 10.75 -12.24
C THR A 345 -14.33 9.25 -12.57
N SER A 346 -14.62 8.39 -11.59
CA SER A 346 -14.64 6.94 -11.78
C SER A 346 -16.01 6.45 -12.23
N GLU A 347 -16.03 5.53 -13.20
CA GLU A 347 -17.25 4.84 -13.63
C GLU A 347 -17.89 4.09 -12.45
N PRO A 348 -19.20 4.26 -12.18
CA PRO A 348 -19.89 3.47 -11.18
C PRO A 348 -19.91 1.99 -11.57
N GLY A 349 -19.38 1.16 -10.68
CA GLY A 349 -19.37 -0.28 -10.86
C GLY A 349 -18.23 -0.93 -10.08
N ALA A 350 -18.33 -2.24 -9.97
CA ALA A 350 -17.36 -3.10 -9.34
C ALA A 350 -17.03 -4.23 -10.31
N THR A 351 -15.74 -4.48 -10.47
CA THR A 351 -15.22 -5.64 -11.18
C THR A 351 -14.27 -6.41 -10.26
N VAL A 352 -14.35 -7.73 -10.29
CA VAL A 352 -13.38 -8.63 -9.67
C VAL A 352 -12.89 -9.59 -10.74
N ILE A 353 -11.57 -9.71 -10.90
CA ILE A 353 -10.96 -10.67 -11.83
C ILE A 353 -10.38 -11.83 -11.02
N ARG A 354 -10.72 -13.05 -11.42
CA ARG A 354 -10.07 -14.28 -10.94
C ARG A 354 -9.06 -14.75 -11.99
N PHE A 355 -7.82 -15.02 -11.57
CA PHE A 355 -6.75 -15.41 -12.49
C PHE A 355 -5.79 -16.43 -11.86
N ASP A 356 -5.14 -17.23 -12.70
CA ASP A 356 -4.18 -18.26 -12.26
C ASP A 356 -2.75 -17.73 -12.06
N GLY A 357 -1.87 -18.58 -11.53
CA GLY A 357 -0.46 -18.25 -11.35
C GLY A 357 0.32 -17.97 -12.64
N ASN A 358 -0.26 -18.20 -13.83
CA ASN A 358 0.33 -17.90 -15.13
C ASN A 358 -0.23 -16.62 -15.76
N GLY A 359 -1.19 -15.96 -15.11
CA GLY A 359 -1.83 -14.73 -15.59
C GLY A 359 -3.03 -14.97 -16.49
N ASN A 360 -3.51 -16.21 -16.62
CA ASN A 360 -4.73 -16.49 -17.37
C ASN A 360 -5.94 -16.05 -16.55
N ILE A 361 -6.81 -15.25 -17.15
CA ILE A 361 -8.09 -14.86 -16.55
C ILE A 361 -9.04 -16.06 -16.61
N LEU A 362 -9.55 -16.45 -15.45
CA LEU A 362 -10.48 -17.57 -15.27
C LEU A 362 -11.93 -17.08 -15.20
N ASP A 363 -12.16 -16.00 -14.45
CA ASP A 363 -13.48 -15.41 -14.28
C ASP A 363 -13.37 -13.88 -14.22
N ILE A 364 -14.41 -13.21 -14.70
CA ILE A 364 -14.65 -11.78 -14.51
C ILE A 364 -16.02 -11.66 -13.88
N LEU A 365 -16.11 -10.98 -12.74
CA LEU A 365 -17.34 -10.74 -12.00
C LEU A 365 -17.61 -9.25 -12.01
N ASP A 366 -18.80 -8.83 -12.42
CA ASP A 366 -19.16 -7.41 -12.53
C ASP A 366 -20.59 -7.13 -12.02
N ASN A 367 -20.93 -5.84 -11.91
CA ASN A 367 -22.30 -5.39 -11.69
C ASN A 367 -22.75 -4.32 -12.70
N ASN A 368 -24.07 -4.25 -12.89
CA ASN A 368 -24.77 -3.32 -13.80
C ASN A 368 -25.89 -2.58 -13.08
N ASP A 369 -26.10 -2.88 -11.79
CA ASP A 369 -27.15 -2.29 -10.97
C ASP A 369 -26.67 -1.06 -10.19
N GLU A 370 -25.40 -0.66 -10.37
CA GLU A 370 -24.74 0.48 -9.74
C GLU A 370 -24.75 0.47 -8.20
N LYS A 371 -25.17 -0.64 -7.57
CA LYS A 371 -25.26 -0.76 -6.10
C LYS A 371 -23.91 -1.00 -5.43
N LEU A 372 -22.90 -1.33 -6.22
CA LEU A 372 -21.56 -1.64 -5.77
C LEU A 372 -20.54 -0.92 -6.63
N SER A 373 -19.61 -0.23 -5.98
CA SER A 373 -18.49 0.44 -6.63
C SER A 373 -17.31 0.56 -5.67
N LEU A 374 -16.15 0.94 -6.21
CA LEU A 374 -14.96 1.33 -5.45
C LEU A 374 -14.46 0.21 -4.54
N ILE A 375 -14.33 -1.00 -5.09
CA ILE A 375 -14.01 -2.21 -4.33
C ILE A 375 -12.49 -2.43 -4.29
N SER A 376 -11.94 -2.51 -3.08
CA SER A 376 -10.50 -2.73 -2.82
C SER A 376 -10.16 -4.12 -2.32
N SER A 377 -11.14 -4.96 -1.95
CA SER A 377 -10.86 -6.31 -1.48
C SER A 377 -12.01 -7.28 -1.81
N ALA A 378 -11.66 -8.52 -2.14
CA ALA A 378 -12.61 -9.61 -2.38
C ALA A 378 -12.08 -10.90 -1.73
N ILE A 379 -12.86 -11.49 -0.82
CA ILE A 379 -12.47 -12.73 -0.14
C ILE A 379 -13.66 -13.69 0.01
N ILE A 380 -13.40 -14.99 -0.19
CA ILE A 380 -14.40 -16.03 0.02
C ILE A 380 -14.44 -16.40 1.50
N LYS A 381 -15.65 -16.35 2.08
CA LYS A 381 -15.91 -16.87 3.41
C LYS A 381 -17.29 -17.49 3.46
N ASP A 382 -17.38 -18.70 4.01
CA ASP A 382 -18.60 -19.48 4.03
C ASP A 382 -19.19 -19.52 2.61
N ASN A 383 -20.50 -19.29 2.42
CA ASN A 383 -21.14 -19.31 1.11
C ASN A 383 -21.21 -17.93 0.44
N TYR A 384 -20.29 -17.03 0.76
CA TYR A 384 -20.31 -15.65 0.27
C TYR A 384 -18.95 -15.18 -0.23
N LEU A 385 -18.98 -14.31 -1.23
CA LEU A 385 -17.87 -13.45 -1.61
C LEU A 385 -18.06 -12.10 -0.90
N TYR A 386 -17.19 -11.79 0.06
CA TYR A 386 -17.18 -10.52 0.79
C TYR A 386 -16.38 -9.49 0.00
N LEU A 387 -16.88 -8.25 -0.03
CA LEU A 387 -16.38 -7.16 -0.86
C LEU A 387 -16.15 -5.92 0.03
N GLY A 388 -14.91 -5.45 0.04
CA GLY A 388 -14.42 -4.32 0.83
C GLY A 388 -14.18 -3.09 -0.03
N SER A 389 -14.01 -1.94 0.59
CA SER A 389 -13.84 -0.65 -0.08
C SER A 389 -13.03 0.31 0.81
N PRO A 390 -12.21 1.21 0.23
CA PRO A 390 -11.50 2.21 1.01
C PRO A 390 -12.42 3.33 1.50
N VAL A 391 -13.62 3.46 0.92
CA VAL A 391 -14.49 4.64 1.11
C VAL A 391 -15.95 4.31 1.38
N ASN A 392 -16.43 3.10 1.05
CA ASN A 392 -17.83 2.77 1.33
C ASN A 392 -18.10 2.77 2.84
N LYS A 393 -19.30 3.21 3.21
CA LYS A 393 -19.78 3.21 4.61
C LYS A 393 -20.48 1.91 5.01
N PHE A 394 -20.26 0.87 4.22
CA PHE A 394 -20.85 -0.44 4.38
C PHE A 394 -19.84 -1.50 3.94
N LEU A 395 -20.11 -2.74 4.33
CA LEU A 395 -19.47 -3.92 3.77
C LEU A 395 -20.49 -4.65 2.90
N ALA A 396 -20.07 -5.13 1.73
CA ALA A 396 -20.97 -5.88 0.84
C ALA A 396 -20.60 -7.36 0.81
N ARG A 397 -21.58 -8.22 0.53
CA ARG A 397 -21.32 -9.61 0.15
C ARG A 397 -22.32 -10.10 -0.90
N VAL A 398 -21.88 -11.03 -1.73
CA VAL A 398 -22.71 -11.69 -2.74
C VAL A 398 -22.66 -13.19 -2.51
N SER A 399 -23.77 -13.89 -2.75
CA SER A 399 -23.80 -15.35 -2.68
C SER A 399 -22.74 -15.95 -3.61
N LEU A 400 -21.92 -16.86 -3.06
CA LEU A 400 -20.83 -17.50 -3.81
C LEU A 400 -21.36 -18.29 -5.01
N ALA A 401 -22.53 -18.93 -4.88
CA ALA A 401 -23.15 -19.68 -5.97
C ALA A 401 -23.55 -18.77 -7.15
N LYS A 402 -23.82 -17.48 -6.88
CA LYS A 402 -24.08 -16.49 -7.92
C LYS A 402 -22.78 -15.94 -8.49
N ALA A 403 -21.85 -15.54 -7.61
CA ALA A 403 -20.60 -14.92 -7.98
C ALA A 403 -19.72 -15.88 -8.82
N LEU A 404 -19.66 -17.15 -8.42
CA LEU A 404 -18.83 -18.18 -9.03
C LEU A 404 -19.59 -19.53 -9.08
N PRO A 405 -20.50 -19.72 -10.07
CA PRO A 405 -21.33 -20.92 -10.16
C PRO A 405 -20.54 -22.23 -10.26
N ASP A 406 -19.41 -22.20 -10.95
CA ASP A 406 -18.55 -23.38 -11.17
C ASP A 406 -17.52 -23.61 -10.06
N PHE A 407 -17.48 -22.74 -9.04
CA PHE A 407 -16.53 -22.84 -7.95
C PHE A 407 -16.95 -23.91 -6.96
N LYS A 408 -16.34 -25.10 -7.10
CA LYS A 408 -16.48 -26.19 -6.14
C LYS A 408 -15.53 -25.95 -4.97
N LYS A 409 -16.06 -25.77 -3.76
CA LYS A 409 -15.22 -25.73 -2.56
C LYS A 409 -14.47 -27.05 -2.44
N VAL A 410 -13.14 -26.97 -2.44
CA VAL A 410 -12.32 -28.08 -1.99
C VAL A 410 -12.36 -28.03 -0.47
N ASP A 411 -13.11 -28.94 0.15
CA ASP A 411 -12.94 -29.21 1.57
C ASP A 411 -11.48 -29.65 1.73
N LYS A 412 -10.64 -28.78 2.31
CA LYS A 412 -9.27 -29.15 2.65
C LYS A 412 -9.37 -30.29 3.66
N ILE A 413 -9.33 -31.52 3.17
CA ILE A 413 -9.00 -32.70 3.96
C ILE A 413 -7.56 -32.46 4.40
N VAL A 414 -7.39 -31.81 5.55
CA VAL A 414 -6.14 -31.86 6.29
C VAL A 414 -5.93 -33.35 6.58
N PRO A 415 -4.90 -34.02 6.02
CA PRO A 415 -4.61 -35.36 6.44
C PRO A 415 -4.15 -35.24 7.88
N THR A 416 -5.02 -35.59 8.81
CA THR A 416 -4.62 -35.94 10.17
C THR A 416 -3.66 -37.11 10.04
N LYS A 417 -2.37 -36.83 9.92
CA LYS A 417 -1.35 -37.78 10.32
C LYS A 417 -1.62 -38.03 11.80
N LYS A 418 -2.28 -39.15 12.10
CA LYS A 418 -2.31 -39.72 13.44
C LYS A 418 -0.88 -39.71 13.97
N PRO A 419 -0.61 -39.19 15.18
CA PRO A 419 0.68 -39.39 15.81
C PRO A 419 0.88 -40.90 15.93
N VAL A 420 1.87 -41.45 15.25
CA VAL A 420 2.34 -42.79 15.56
C VAL A 420 3.03 -42.66 16.91
N THR A 421 2.31 -43.02 17.96
CA THR A 421 2.83 -43.15 19.32
C THR A 421 3.78 -44.35 19.33
N THR A 422 5.09 -44.12 19.17
CA THR A 422 6.09 -45.11 19.55
C THR A 422 6.31 -45.04 21.05
N THR A 423 5.52 -45.81 21.78
CA THR A 423 5.76 -46.10 23.20
C THR A 423 7.07 -46.89 23.34
N PRO A 424 8.02 -46.49 24.20
CA PRO A 424 9.19 -47.32 24.50
C PRO A 424 8.76 -48.56 25.28
N LYS A 425 9.13 -49.76 24.79
CA LYS A 425 8.93 -51.02 25.54
C LYS A 425 9.92 -51.11 26.71
N PRO A 426 9.56 -51.78 27.83
CA PRO A 426 10.36 -51.79 29.04
C PRO A 426 11.63 -52.62 28.92
N VAL A 427 12.72 -52.12 29.49
CA VAL A 427 13.99 -52.83 29.68
C VAL A 427 13.78 -53.96 30.68
N THR A 428 14.05 -55.19 30.26
CA THR A 428 14.14 -56.35 31.16
C THR A 428 15.60 -56.81 31.21
N LYS A 429 16.19 -56.80 32.42
CA LYS A 429 17.49 -57.38 32.74
C LYS A 429 17.41 -58.91 32.66
N THR A 430 18.30 -59.55 31.92
CA THR A 430 18.69 -60.95 32.16
C THR A 430 20.18 -61.15 31.90
N THR A 431 20.83 -61.71 32.92
CA THR A 431 22.25 -62.09 33.08
C THR A 431 22.67 -63.23 32.11
N PRO A 432 23.94 -63.33 31.68
CA PRO A 432 24.37 -64.29 30.66
C PRO A 432 24.87 -65.64 31.22
N LYS A 433 24.77 -66.70 30.41
CA LYS A 433 25.47 -68.00 30.56
C LYS A 433 25.81 -68.55 29.15
N PRO A 434 26.74 -69.52 29.00
CA PRO A 434 27.94 -69.33 28.21
C PRO A 434 28.00 -70.28 27.00
N THR A 435 28.74 -69.89 25.96
CA THR A 435 29.08 -70.85 24.89
C THR A 435 30.57 -70.81 24.60
N THR A 436 31.15 -71.98 24.77
CA THR A 436 32.54 -72.39 24.60
C THR A 436 32.86 -72.59 23.12
N THR A 437 33.96 -72.03 22.62
CA THR A 437 34.76 -72.65 21.54
C THR A 437 36.20 -72.14 21.58
N THR A 438 37.12 -73.10 21.52
CA THR A 438 38.57 -73.09 21.78
C THR A 438 39.39 -72.46 20.62
N PRO A 439 40.64 -71.97 20.86
CA PRO A 439 41.37 -71.06 19.95
C PRO A 439 42.59 -71.68 19.24
N LYS A 440 43.05 -71.08 18.12
CA LYS A 440 44.45 -71.11 17.62
C LYS A 440 44.65 -70.24 16.35
N PRO A 441 45.87 -69.79 15.98
CA PRO A 441 46.89 -69.04 16.73
C PRO A 441 47.27 -67.69 16.09
N THR A 442 47.92 -66.86 16.91
CA THR A 442 48.65 -65.62 16.61
C THR A 442 49.95 -65.85 15.85
N THR A 443 50.31 -64.93 14.95
CA THR A 443 51.70 -64.67 14.56
C THR A 443 52.02 -63.19 14.67
N THR A 444 53.11 -62.92 15.37
CA THR A 444 53.67 -61.62 15.74
C THR A 444 54.67 -61.15 14.69
N THR A 445 54.68 -59.86 14.35
CA THR A 445 55.92 -59.13 14.00
C THR A 445 55.77 -57.61 14.18
N THR A 446 56.76 -57.03 14.84
CA THR A 446 57.18 -55.61 14.91
C THR A 446 58.72 -55.70 14.70
N PRO A 447 59.51 -54.70 14.20
CA PRO A 447 59.34 -53.26 14.45
C PRO A 447 59.92 -52.21 13.43
N LYS A 448 59.62 -50.92 13.73
CA LYS A 448 60.50 -49.71 13.67
C LYS A 448 60.66 -48.92 12.33
N PRO A 449 61.22 -47.68 12.37
CA PRO A 449 60.49 -46.39 12.33
C PRO A 449 60.74 -45.57 11.05
N VAL A 450 59.85 -44.62 10.73
CA VAL A 450 60.07 -43.68 9.61
C VAL A 450 60.43 -42.29 10.13
N THR A 451 61.61 -41.86 9.72
CA THR A 451 62.29 -40.60 9.99
C THR A 451 61.72 -39.46 9.13
N THR A 452 61.72 -38.27 9.72
CA THR A 452 61.43 -36.94 9.18
C THR A 452 62.26 -36.59 7.94
N THR A 453 61.63 -36.05 6.89
CA THR A 453 62.29 -35.22 5.87
C THR A 453 61.44 -34.01 5.50
N THR A 454 62.05 -32.84 5.63
CA THR A 454 61.53 -31.51 5.27
C THR A 454 61.71 -31.24 3.78
N PRO A 455 60.71 -30.65 3.07
CA PRO A 455 60.96 -30.02 1.77
C PRO A 455 61.21 -28.51 1.89
N LYS A 456 62.26 -28.05 1.20
CA LYS A 456 62.74 -26.65 1.00
C LYS A 456 61.85 -25.90 -0.03
N PRO A 457 61.75 -24.55 -0.01
CA PRO A 457 60.64 -23.83 -0.62
C PRO A 457 60.78 -23.64 -2.14
N THR A 458 59.64 -23.61 -2.83
CA THR A 458 59.54 -23.31 -4.26
C THR A 458 58.89 -21.94 -4.46
N THR A 459 59.61 -21.10 -5.20
CA THR A 459 59.24 -19.75 -5.67
C THR A 459 57.98 -19.74 -6.52
N THR A 460 57.03 -18.85 -6.20
CA THR A 460 55.86 -18.55 -7.03
C THR A 460 56.12 -17.26 -7.82
N THR A 461 56.15 -17.36 -9.14
CA THR A 461 56.22 -16.26 -10.09
C THR A 461 54.81 -15.87 -10.56
N THR A 462 54.54 -14.57 -10.54
CA THR A 462 53.30 -13.89 -10.94
C THR A 462 53.07 -13.93 -12.45
N PRO A 463 51.86 -14.23 -12.94
CA PRO A 463 51.51 -14.03 -14.36
C PRO A 463 51.02 -12.60 -14.65
N LYS A 464 51.54 -12.03 -15.73
CA LYS A 464 51.15 -10.77 -16.38
C LYS A 464 49.82 -10.92 -17.15
N PRO A 465 48.96 -9.89 -17.23
CA PRO A 465 47.65 -9.98 -17.89
C PRO A 465 47.71 -9.87 -19.42
N THR A 466 46.85 -10.64 -20.08
CA THR A 466 46.63 -10.69 -21.53
C THR A 466 45.46 -9.79 -21.94
N THR A 467 45.67 -8.97 -22.97
CA THR A 467 44.71 -8.10 -23.67
C THR A 467 43.85 -8.87 -24.68
N THR A 468 42.53 -8.62 -24.73
CA THR A 468 41.71 -8.65 -25.97
C THR A 468 40.47 -7.74 -25.87
N THR A 469 40.50 -6.70 -26.71
CA THR A 469 39.48 -5.84 -27.37
C THR A 469 38.00 -5.75 -26.95
N THR A 470 37.52 -4.50 -26.87
CA THR A 470 36.11 -4.06 -26.94
C THR A 470 35.99 -2.94 -28.00
N PRO A 471 34.93 -2.88 -28.84
CA PRO A 471 34.83 -1.92 -29.94
C PRO A 471 34.31 -0.53 -29.51
N LYS A 472 34.80 0.48 -30.24
CA LYS A 472 34.62 1.94 -30.09
C LYS A 472 33.28 2.44 -30.68
N PRO A 473 32.60 3.44 -30.07
CA PRO A 473 31.58 4.22 -30.76
C PRO A 473 32.19 5.41 -31.53
N ALA A 474 31.67 5.66 -32.73
CA ALA A 474 32.04 6.76 -33.61
C ALA A 474 31.64 8.13 -33.05
N THR A 475 32.51 9.11 -33.22
CA THR A 475 32.30 10.52 -32.87
C THR A 475 32.24 11.32 -34.17
N THR A 476 31.23 12.14 -34.35
CA THR A 476 31.15 13.14 -35.44
C THR A 476 31.50 14.50 -34.87
N THR A 477 32.48 15.15 -35.47
CA THR A 477 33.04 16.44 -35.06
C THR A 477 32.38 17.58 -35.84
N GLN A 478 31.95 18.66 -35.18
CA GLN A 478 32.04 20.02 -35.77
C GLN A 478 32.48 21.09 -34.75
N LYS A 479 33.56 21.75 -35.18
CA LYS A 479 34.36 22.94 -34.82
C LYS A 479 33.77 24.05 -33.90
N PRO A 480 34.61 24.69 -33.06
CA PRO A 480 34.27 25.89 -32.28
C PRO A 480 34.69 27.22 -32.94
N THR A 481 33.97 28.30 -32.64
CA THR A 481 34.30 29.69 -33.03
C THR A 481 34.64 30.50 -31.78
N GLN A 482 35.76 31.25 -31.82
CA GLN A 482 36.29 32.12 -30.76
C GLN A 482 35.65 33.52 -30.72
N LYS A 483 35.51 34.08 -29.50
CA LYS A 483 36.02 35.38 -28.94
C LYS A 483 35.03 36.01 -27.92
N PRO A 484 35.45 36.96 -27.05
CA PRO A 484 36.64 37.05 -26.19
C PRO A 484 36.28 37.17 -24.68
N ALA A 485 37.31 37.08 -23.84
CA ALA A 485 37.24 37.19 -22.38
C ALA A 485 37.05 38.64 -21.89
N GLU A 486 36.27 38.78 -20.81
CA GLU A 486 36.24 39.96 -19.94
C GLU A 486 36.56 39.54 -18.48
N LYS A 487 37.49 40.28 -17.87
CA LYS A 487 37.95 40.13 -16.48
C LYS A 487 36.87 40.62 -15.52
N VAL A 488 36.52 39.83 -14.50
CA VAL A 488 35.95 40.39 -13.26
C VAL A 488 36.54 39.71 -12.02
N THR A 489 36.84 40.58 -11.06
CA THR A 489 37.62 40.51 -9.84
C THR A 489 36.94 39.71 -8.71
N LYS A 490 37.75 39.04 -7.87
CA LYS A 490 37.37 38.36 -6.63
C LYS A 490 36.71 39.29 -5.60
N PRO A 491 35.69 38.83 -4.85
CA PRO A 491 35.41 39.30 -3.50
C PRO A 491 35.78 38.26 -2.41
N LYS A 492 36.14 38.81 -1.25
CA LYS A 492 36.57 38.21 0.02
C LYS A 492 35.39 37.56 0.80
N PRO A 493 35.61 36.55 1.64
CA PRO A 493 34.53 35.86 2.36
C PRO A 493 34.01 36.66 3.58
N THR A 494 32.69 36.67 3.76
CA THR A 494 31.99 37.22 4.93
C THR A 494 31.64 36.10 5.91
N VAL A 495 31.92 36.39 7.18
CA VAL A 495 31.80 35.54 8.38
C VAL A 495 30.34 35.21 8.70
N THR A 496 30.07 33.94 9.01
CA THR A 496 28.81 33.47 9.63
C THR A 496 29.07 33.22 11.13
N PRO A 497 28.27 33.73 12.07
CA PRO A 497 28.38 33.32 13.46
C PRO A 497 27.58 32.03 13.72
N THR A 498 28.27 31.07 14.31
CA THR A 498 27.75 29.82 14.87
C THR A 498 27.03 30.09 16.19
N ILE A 499 25.83 29.56 16.39
CA ILE A 499 25.20 29.48 17.72
C ILE A 499 25.13 28.00 18.14
N LYS A 500 25.81 27.68 19.25
CA LYS A 500 25.73 26.40 19.98
C LYS A 500 24.57 26.45 20.99
N PRO A 501 24.04 25.27 21.41
CA PRO A 501 22.89 25.18 22.30
C PRO A 501 23.29 25.36 23.77
N VAL A 502 22.41 25.98 24.55
CA VAL A 502 22.50 26.03 26.02
C VAL A 502 21.49 25.05 26.59
N VAL A 503 22.00 24.11 27.38
CA VAL A 503 21.26 23.25 28.30
C VAL A 503 21.58 23.76 29.70
N GLU A 504 20.58 24.16 30.49
CA GLU A 504 20.62 23.91 31.94
C GLU A 504 19.24 23.99 32.62
N LYS A 505 18.95 22.88 33.31
CA LYS A 505 18.11 22.62 34.49
C LYS A 505 17.61 23.83 35.30
N VAL A 506 16.34 23.76 35.73
CA VAL A 506 15.95 23.94 37.15
C VAL A 506 14.70 23.10 37.46
N ASP A 507 14.87 22.07 38.28
CA ASP A 507 13.83 21.48 39.14
C ASP A 507 14.13 21.99 40.57
N GLU A 508 13.25 22.79 41.15
CA GLU A 508 12.91 22.84 42.59
C GLU A 508 12.00 24.06 42.84
N GLN A 509 10.71 23.83 43.07
CA GLN A 509 9.98 24.31 44.25
C GLN A 509 8.51 23.91 44.13
N ILE A 510 8.19 22.71 44.62
CA ILE A 510 6.87 22.38 45.14
C ILE A 510 6.99 22.45 46.66
N LYS A 511 6.37 23.46 47.29
CA LYS A 511 5.65 23.37 48.58
C LYS A 511 5.20 24.76 49.04
N ASN A 512 4.00 24.79 49.64
CA ASN A 512 3.20 25.94 50.11
C ASN A 512 2.31 26.49 48.97
N THR A 513 0.98 26.30 48.95
CA THR A 513 0.04 26.57 50.04
C THR A 513 -1.31 25.91 49.70
N VAL A 514 -1.92 25.20 50.65
CA VAL A 514 -3.32 24.79 50.61
C VAL A 514 -4.13 25.86 51.35
N LYS A 515 -5.23 26.36 50.77
CA LYS A 515 -6.59 26.35 51.37
C LYS A 515 -7.59 27.27 50.63
N THR A 516 -8.78 26.69 50.44
CA THR A 516 -10.14 27.27 50.29
C THR A 516 -10.66 27.68 48.89
N PRO A 517 -11.89 27.25 48.51
CA PRO A 517 -12.47 27.43 47.16
C PRO A 517 -13.41 28.64 47.07
N PRO A 518 -13.69 29.20 45.86
CA PRO A 518 -14.76 30.17 45.72
C PRO A 518 -16.13 29.53 45.49
N LYS A 519 -17.13 30.14 46.15
CA LYS A 519 -18.59 29.88 46.11
C LYS A 519 -19.25 30.34 44.78
N PRO A 520 -20.49 29.90 44.49
CA PRO A 520 -21.12 29.99 43.16
C PRO A 520 -21.69 31.38 42.87
N VAL A 521 -21.54 31.84 41.62
CA VAL A 521 -22.15 33.09 41.14
C VAL A 521 -23.52 32.79 40.52
N LYS A 522 -24.49 33.61 40.94
CA LYS A 522 -25.91 33.59 40.63
C LYS A 522 -26.24 33.97 39.18
N ASN A 523 -27.36 33.41 38.72
CA ASN A 523 -28.16 33.76 37.55
C ASN A 523 -28.20 35.27 37.23
N THR A 524 -27.97 35.58 35.95
CA THR A 524 -28.51 36.76 35.29
C THR A 524 -29.11 36.37 33.94
N LYS A 525 -30.26 36.97 33.64
CA LYS A 525 -31.27 36.61 32.66
C LYS A 525 -30.76 36.66 31.20
N GLN A 526 -31.15 35.65 30.42
CA GLN A 526 -31.21 35.68 28.95
C GLN A 526 -32.30 36.67 28.48
N PRO A 527 -32.09 37.44 27.40
CA PRO A 527 -33.18 38.00 26.62
C PRO A 527 -33.66 37.00 25.56
N ASP A 528 -34.98 36.86 25.46
CA ASP A 528 -35.73 36.05 24.50
C ASP A 528 -35.41 36.41 23.05
N ILE A 529 -35.05 35.41 22.24
CA ILE A 529 -35.09 35.48 20.77
C ILE A 529 -36.08 34.43 20.28
N LYS A 530 -37.17 34.90 19.65
CA LYS A 530 -38.24 34.09 19.06
C LYS A 530 -37.70 33.22 17.90
N PRO A 531 -38.25 32.01 17.68
CA PRO A 531 -37.86 31.15 16.57
C PRO A 531 -38.38 31.69 15.22
N VAL A 532 -37.49 31.75 14.23
CA VAL A 532 -37.82 31.99 12.82
C VAL A 532 -38.35 30.70 12.23
N LYS A 533 -39.47 30.80 11.50
CA LYS A 533 -40.15 29.70 10.81
C LYS A 533 -39.28 29.11 9.71
N GLU A 534 -39.23 27.78 9.63
CA GLU A 534 -38.75 27.02 8.47
C GLU A 534 -39.70 27.25 7.29
N GLU A 535 -39.17 27.74 6.17
CA GLU A 535 -39.84 27.67 4.87
C GLU A 535 -39.47 26.36 4.18
N THR A 536 -40.47 25.49 4.07
CA THR A 536 -40.50 24.29 3.23
C THR A 536 -40.36 24.67 1.75
N PHE A 537 -39.31 24.19 1.09
CA PHE A 537 -39.23 24.15 -0.37
C PHE A 537 -39.98 22.92 -0.89
N GLU A 538 -41.21 23.13 -1.38
CA GLU A 538 -41.96 22.15 -2.17
C GLU A 538 -41.28 21.92 -3.53
N THR A 539 -40.87 20.68 -3.81
CA THR A 539 -40.45 20.23 -5.13
C THR A 539 -41.69 19.92 -5.96
N LYS A 540 -41.98 20.74 -6.97
CA LYS A 540 -43.04 20.46 -7.96
C LYS A 540 -42.66 19.26 -8.83
N ASN A 541 -43.36 18.15 -8.60
CA ASN A 541 -43.45 17.01 -9.51
C ASN A 541 -44.07 17.45 -10.85
N GLN A 542 -43.31 17.38 -11.95
CA GLN A 542 -43.87 17.41 -13.30
C GLN A 542 -44.35 16.00 -13.67
N GLN A 543 -45.65 15.77 -13.55
CA GLN A 543 -46.34 14.63 -14.17
C GLN A 543 -46.52 14.90 -15.67
N LYS A 544 -45.92 14.04 -16.50
CA LYS A 544 -46.27 13.87 -17.93
C LYS A 544 -47.73 13.45 -18.05
N LYS A 545 -48.51 14.18 -18.84
CA LYS A 545 -49.82 13.73 -19.39
C LYS A 545 -49.64 13.34 -20.87
N PRO A 546 -50.44 12.39 -21.38
CA PRO A 546 -50.20 11.74 -22.67
C PRO A 546 -50.80 12.55 -23.83
N ILE A 547 -50.13 12.48 -24.98
CA ILE A 547 -50.64 12.98 -26.27
C ILE A 547 -51.59 11.93 -26.84
N ARG A 548 -52.80 12.35 -27.20
CA ARG A 548 -53.77 11.62 -28.00
C ARG A 548 -53.61 11.98 -29.47
N ASP A 549 -53.78 10.98 -30.31
CA ASP A 549 -54.02 11.07 -31.75
C ASP A 549 -55.25 11.94 -32.07
N GLU A 550 -55.17 12.76 -33.11
CA GLU A 550 -56.01 12.72 -34.33
C GLU A 550 -55.84 13.97 -35.19
N MET A 551 -55.82 13.71 -36.52
CA MET A 551 -55.86 14.59 -37.71
C MET A 551 -54.55 15.15 -38.25
#